data_AF-A0A2N2CC02-F1
#
_entry.id   AF-A0A2N2CC02-F1
#
_cell.length_a   1.000
_cell.length_b   1.000
_cell.length_c   1.000
_cell.angle_alpha   90.00
_cell.angle_beta   90.00
_cell.angle_gamma   90.00
#
_symmetry.space_group_name_H-M   'P 1'
#
loop_
_entity.id
_entity.type
_entity.pdbx_description
1 polymer ?
#
loop_
_entity_poly.entity_id
_entity_poly.type
_entity_poly.pdbx_seq_one_letter_code
_entity_poly.pdbx_strand_id
1 'polypeptide(L)'
;TWQIDALGEFLVGLSLVIYSSTQGIIQWIWTDVLVLPLTLIMSALIYTSIKMMVSAIALWTKRSGSILQMIYSTNEFAKYPIAIYHKIIQFTITYVIPFAFTSYFPAKYFMTRENPLVNLGGLYVIATIFTFFGVYLWQIGLKAYESAGS
;
A
#
# COMPACT_ATOMS: atom_id res chain seq x y z
N THR A 1 -18.08 -12.64 -2.96
CA THR A 1 -18.72 -12.63 -1.63
C THR A 1 -18.58 -11.24 -1.04
N TRP A 2 -19.64 -10.68 -0.46
CA TRP A 2 -19.60 -9.37 0.20
C TRP A 2 -18.57 -9.41 1.34
N GLN A 3 -17.56 -8.54 1.29
CA GLN A 3 -16.56 -8.42 2.36
C GLN A 3 -17.12 -7.48 3.42
N ILE A 4 -17.91 -8.04 4.35
CA ILE A 4 -18.46 -7.30 5.49
C ILE A 4 -17.33 -6.65 6.30
N ASP A 5 -16.19 -7.33 6.38
CA ASP A 5 -14.98 -6.85 7.06
C ASP A 5 -14.47 -5.53 6.44
N ALA A 6 -14.46 -5.39 5.12
CA ALA A 6 -14.00 -4.18 4.44
C ALA A 6 -14.90 -2.96 4.74
N LEU A 7 -16.22 -3.18 4.84
CA LEU A 7 -17.14 -2.11 5.25
C LEU A 7 -16.89 -1.70 6.71
N GLY A 8 -16.64 -2.68 7.59
CA GLY A 8 -16.27 -2.43 8.99
C GLY A 8 -14.99 -1.62 9.11
N GLU A 9 -13.93 -2.02 8.41
CA GLU A 9 -12.64 -1.32 8.38
C GLU A 9 -12.77 0.11 7.85
N PHE A 10 -13.56 0.31 6.79
CA PHE A 10 -13.81 1.64 6.24
C PHE A 10 -14.53 2.54 7.24
N LEU A 11 -15.59 2.05 7.89
CA LEU A 11 -16.33 2.80 8.90
C LEU A 11 -15.44 3.16 10.10
N VAL A 12 -14.67 2.20 10.61
CA VAL A 12 -13.73 2.43 11.71
C VAL A 12 -12.67 3.46 11.32
N GLY A 13 -12.09 3.35 10.13
CA GLY A 13 -11.12 4.31 9.61
C GLY A 13 -11.71 5.73 9.52
N LEU A 14 -12.93 5.86 8.98
CA LEU A 14 -13.62 7.14 8.87
C LEU A 14 -13.92 7.73 10.27
N SER A 15 -14.41 6.93 11.20
CA SER A 15 -14.65 7.36 12.59
C SER A 15 -13.37 7.84 13.27
N LEU A 16 -12.26 7.14 13.08
CA LEU A 16 -10.95 7.53 13.64
C LEU A 16 -10.43 8.84 13.04
N VAL A 17 -10.60 9.06 11.73
CA VAL A 17 -10.22 10.33 11.09
C VAL A 17 -11.06 11.48 11.64
N ILE A 18 -12.39 11.31 11.76
CA ILE A 18 -13.28 12.33 12.33
C ILE A 18 -12.88 12.64 13.78
N TYR A 19 -12.69 11.60 14.60
CA TYR A 19 -12.30 11.77 16.00
C TYR A 19 -10.93 12.45 16.16
N SER A 20 -9.93 12.05 15.38
CA SER A 20 -8.60 12.65 15.41
C SER A 20 -8.62 14.11 14.96
N SER A 21 -9.54 14.46 14.06
CA SER A 21 -9.78 15.82 13.60
C SER A 21 -10.41 16.69 14.68
N THR A 22 -11.39 16.18 15.42
CA THR A 22 -12.04 16.94 16.51
C THR A 22 -11.13 17.15 17.72
N GLN A 23 -10.19 16.22 17.97
CA GLN A 23 -9.15 16.36 19.00
C GLN A 23 -7.99 17.29 18.59
N GLY A 24 -8.00 17.83 17.36
CA GLY A 24 -6.93 18.72 16.87
C GLY A 24 -5.59 18.03 16.61
N ILE A 25 -5.57 16.69 16.57
CA ILE A 25 -4.36 15.90 16.25
C ILE A 25 -3.99 16.09 14.77
N ILE A 26 -5.01 16.16 13.91
CA ILE A 26 -4.86 16.46 12.49
C ILE A 26 -5.20 17.94 12.29
N GLN A 27 -4.22 18.73 11.88
CA GLN A 27 -4.49 20.07 11.39
C GLN A 27 -4.90 19.96 9.92
N TRP A 28 -6.08 20.48 9.56
CA TRP A 28 -6.57 20.48 8.19
C TRP A 28 -6.22 21.80 7.48
N ILE A 29 -5.67 21.71 6.27
CA ILE A 29 -5.67 22.80 5.29
C ILE A 29 -6.58 22.41 4.12
N TRP A 30 -7.05 23.39 3.37
CA TRP A 30 -7.83 23.19 2.14
C TRP A 30 -7.23 22.17 1.15
N THR A 31 -5.90 22.06 1.07
CA THR A 31 -5.20 21.08 0.22
C THR A 31 -5.41 19.65 0.66
N ASP A 32 -5.60 19.41 1.97
CA ASP A 32 -5.70 18.08 2.55
C ASP A 32 -6.97 17.34 2.10
N VAL A 33 -8.01 18.09 1.71
CA VAL A 33 -9.24 17.56 1.11
C VAL A 33 -8.96 16.83 -0.21
N LEU A 34 -7.96 17.27 -0.97
CA LEU A 34 -7.52 16.62 -2.22
C LEU A 34 -6.42 15.59 -1.97
N VAL A 35 -5.51 15.87 -1.04
CA VAL A 35 -4.40 14.95 -0.73
C VAL A 35 -4.90 13.65 -0.15
N LEU A 36 -5.90 13.68 0.75
CA LEU A 36 -6.42 12.47 1.39
C LEU A 36 -6.94 11.44 0.38
N PRO A 37 -7.92 11.73 -0.50
CA PRO A 37 -8.39 10.75 -1.48
C PRO A 37 -7.28 10.31 -2.43
N LEU A 38 -6.35 11.19 -2.77
CA LEU A 38 -5.23 10.85 -3.64
C LEU A 38 -4.26 9.87 -2.97
N THR A 39 -3.98 10.02 -1.67
CA THR A 39 -3.19 9.05 -0.90
C THR A 39 -3.86 7.68 -0.83
N LEU A 40 -5.20 7.63 -0.73
CA LEU A 40 -5.96 6.37 -0.76
C LEU A 40 -5.84 5.69 -2.13
N ILE A 41 -5.96 6.43 -3.23
CA ILE A 41 -5.80 5.89 -4.59
C ILE A 41 -4.39 5.34 -4.79
N MET A 42 -3.35 6.09 -4.42
CA MET A 42 -1.96 5.63 -4.55
C MET A 42 -1.69 4.39 -3.69
N SER A 43 -2.25 4.34 -2.48
CA SER A 43 -2.17 3.17 -1.62
C SER A 43 -2.84 1.94 -2.26
N ALA A 44 -4.05 2.13 -2.82
CA ALA A 44 -4.77 1.07 -3.52
C ALA A 44 -4.00 0.56 -4.75
N LEU A 45 -3.32 1.43 -5.49
CA LEU A 45 -2.45 1.05 -6.60
C LEU A 45 -1.29 0.17 -6.13
N ILE A 46 -0.64 0.49 -5.00
CA ILE A 46 0.43 -0.35 -4.43
C ILE A 46 -0.11 -1.74 -4.09
N TYR A 47 -1.23 -1.85 -3.35
CA TYR A 47 -1.83 -3.15 -3.03
C TYR A 47 -2.21 -3.95 -4.28
N THR A 48 -2.76 -3.28 -5.28
CA THR A 48 -3.16 -3.90 -6.55
C THR A 48 -1.93 -4.41 -7.30
N SER A 49 -0.86 -3.62 -7.35
CA SER A 49 0.39 -3.97 -8.02
C SER A 49 1.04 -5.20 -7.38
N ILE A 50 1.13 -5.24 -6.05
CA ILE A 50 1.68 -6.39 -5.33
C ILE A 50 0.86 -7.65 -5.64
N LYS A 51 -0.47 -7.56 -5.55
CA LYS A 51 -1.37 -8.68 -5.87
C LYS A 51 -1.21 -9.14 -7.32
N MET A 52 -1.04 -8.20 -8.26
CA MET A 52 -0.84 -8.47 -9.67
C MET A 52 0.49 -9.17 -9.93
N MET A 53 1.59 -8.73 -9.30
CA MET A 53 2.91 -9.36 -9.40
C MET A 53 2.87 -10.81 -8.90
N VAL A 54 2.26 -11.05 -7.73
CA VAL A 54 2.14 -12.41 -7.18
C VAL A 54 1.23 -13.28 -8.05
N SER A 55 0.15 -12.71 -8.59
CA SER A 55 -0.73 -13.40 -9.55
C SER A 55 0.00 -13.76 -10.83
N ALA A 56 0.87 -12.89 -11.35
CA ALA A 56 1.72 -13.20 -12.50
C ALA A 56 2.67 -14.36 -12.20
N ILE A 57 3.29 -14.37 -11.01
CA ILE A 57 4.15 -15.46 -10.55
C ILE A 57 3.38 -16.79 -10.43
N ALA A 58 2.10 -16.72 -10.05
CA ALA A 58 1.21 -17.88 -9.98
C ALA A 58 1.14 -18.65 -11.30
N LEU A 59 1.13 -17.92 -12.42
CA LEU A 59 0.96 -18.51 -13.75
C LEU A 59 2.11 -19.46 -14.09
N TRP A 60 3.33 -19.18 -13.63
CA TRP A 60 4.47 -20.09 -13.76
C TRP A 60 4.49 -21.19 -12.72
N THR A 61 4.25 -20.84 -11.46
CA THR A 61 4.56 -21.72 -10.32
C THR A 61 3.40 -22.64 -9.92
N LYS A 62 2.20 -22.42 -10.47
CA LYS A 62 0.93 -23.10 -10.12
C LYS A 62 0.57 -23.07 -8.63
N ARG A 63 1.26 -22.25 -7.83
CA ARG A 63 1.03 -22.00 -6.39
C ARG A 63 1.28 -20.53 -6.11
N SER A 64 0.27 -19.80 -5.63
CA SER A 64 0.39 -18.36 -5.33
C SER A 64 -0.25 -17.89 -4.04
N GLY A 65 -1.24 -18.63 -3.52
CA GLY A 65 -1.97 -18.23 -2.32
C GLY A 65 -1.05 -18.03 -1.10
N SER A 66 -0.15 -18.97 -0.84
CA SER A 66 0.77 -18.91 0.31
C SER A 66 1.78 -17.77 0.22
N ILE A 67 2.26 -17.45 -0.99
CA ILE A 67 3.18 -16.33 -1.23
C ILE A 67 2.46 -15.01 -0.99
N LEU A 68 1.25 -14.87 -1.51
CA LEU A 68 0.44 -13.68 -1.29
C LEU A 68 0.17 -13.46 0.20
N GLN A 69 -0.21 -14.51 0.92
CA GLN A 69 -0.46 -14.43 2.36
C GLN A 69 0.79 -13.99 3.13
N MET A 70 1.95 -14.59 2.85
CA MET A 70 3.22 -14.21 3.48
C MET A 70 3.57 -12.74 3.24
N ILE A 71 3.40 -12.25 2.00
CA ILE A 71 3.63 -10.84 1.68
C ILE A 71 2.67 -9.97 2.48
N TYR A 72 1.37 -10.26 2.46
CA TYR A 72 0.37 -9.46 3.17
C TYR A 72 0.54 -9.49 4.70
N SER A 73 1.08 -10.56 5.29
CA SER A 73 1.44 -10.58 6.71
C SER A 73 2.48 -9.52 7.08
N THR A 74 3.30 -9.05 6.14
CA THR A 74 4.26 -7.96 6.41
C THR A 74 3.57 -6.59 6.52
N ASN A 75 2.31 -6.46 6.11
CA ASN A 75 1.55 -5.23 6.27
C ASN A 75 1.35 -4.85 7.75
N GLU A 76 1.32 -5.84 8.65
CA GLU A 76 1.21 -5.63 10.10
C GLU A 76 2.30 -4.69 10.65
N PHE A 77 3.51 -4.72 10.07
CA PHE A 77 4.60 -3.84 10.48
C PHE A 77 4.31 -2.36 10.16
N ALA A 78 3.50 -2.08 9.13
CA ALA A 78 3.15 -0.72 8.71
C ALA A 78 2.09 -0.06 9.61
N LYS A 79 1.52 -0.79 10.57
CA LYS A 79 0.58 -0.26 11.59
C LYS A 79 1.28 0.56 12.68
N TYR A 80 2.58 0.35 12.86
CA TYR A 80 3.37 0.99 13.91
C TYR A 80 4.43 1.93 13.32
N PRO A 81 4.92 2.92 14.10
CA PRO A 81 5.95 3.82 13.62
C PRO A 81 7.22 3.07 13.20
N ILE A 82 7.65 3.22 11.94
CA ILE A 82 8.78 2.43 11.41
C ILE A 82 10.08 2.64 12.18
N ALA A 83 10.24 3.80 12.83
CA ALA A 83 11.41 4.17 13.61
C ALA A 83 11.71 3.22 14.78
N ILE A 84 10.72 2.45 15.26
CA ILE A 84 10.92 1.49 16.36
C ILE A 84 11.62 0.20 15.89
N TYR A 85 11.62 -0.08 14.58
CA TYR A 85 12.17 -1.32 14.04
C TYR A 85 13.64 -1.18 13.68
N HIS A 86 14.33 -2.32 13.55
CA HIS A 86 15.70 -2.35 13.04
C HIS A 86 15.77 -1.90 11.56
N LYS A 87 16.91 -1.33 11.14
CA LYS A 87 17.10 -0.75 9.79
C LYS A 87 16.74 -1.70 8.64
N ILE A 88 17.00 -3.00 8.81
CA ILE A 88 16.66 -4.03 7.81
C ILE A 88 15.14 -4.13 7.62
N ILE A 89 14.38 -4.18 8.72
CA ILE A 89 12.91 -4.27 8.66
C ILE A 89 12.36 -2.99 8.04
N GLN A 90 12.86 -1.83 8.47
CA GLN A 90 12.49 -0.53 7.87
C GLN A 90 12.70 -0.53 6.36
N PHE A 91 13.88 -0.95 5.89
CA PHE A 91 14.17 -1.00 4.46
C PHE A 91 13.21 -1.93 3.70
N THR A 92 12.93 -3.12 4.24
CA THR A 92 12.03 -4.09 3.61
C THR A 92 10.60 -3.56 3.48
N ILE A 93 10.02 -3.02 4.56
CA ILE A 93 8.63 -2.54 4.55
C ILE A 93 8.46 -1.22 3.79
N THR A 94 9.55 -0.45 3.62
CA THR A 94 9.54 0.82 2.89
C THR A 94 9.83 0.65 1.39
N TYR A 95 10.78 -0.20 1.00
CA TYR A 95 11.26 -0.26 -0.38
C TYR A 95 11.04 -1.60 -1.08
N VAL A 96 10.97 -2.72 -0.35
CA VAL A 96 10.80 -4.06 -0.96
C VAL A 96 9.32 -4.39 -1.16
N ILE A 97 8.47 -4.16 -0.15
CA ILE A 97 7.01 -4.41 -0.21
C ILE A 97 6.18 -3.10 -0.15
N PRO A 98 6.84 -1.94 -0.21
CA PRO A 98 6.37 -0.60 0.21
C PRO A 98 5.12 -0.38 1.09
N PHE A 99 4.73 -1.29 1.98
CA PHE A 99 3.56 -1.07 2.84
C PHE A 99 3.64 0.17 3.73
N ALA A 100 4.85 0.62 4.10
CA ALA A 100 5.01 1.84 4.88
C ALA A 100 4.44 3.10 4.16
N PHE A 101 4.46 3.14 2.84
CA PHE A 101 3.89 4.24 2.06
C PHE A 101 2.36 4.23 2.02
N THR A 102 1.74 3.08 2.28
CA THR A 102 0.27 2.95 2.21
C THR A 102 -0.45 3.42 3.47
N SER A 103 0.24 3.47 4.62
CA SER A 103 -0.37 3.83 5.92
C SER A 103 0.48 4.83 6.69
N TYR A 104 1.72 4.47 7.02
CA TYR A 104 2.58 5.22 7.94
C TYR A 104 2.96 6.62 7.42
N PHE A 105 3.48 6.72 6.20
CA PHE A 105 3.94 8.02 5.68
C PHE A 105 2.80 9.03 5.44
N PRO A 106 1.65 8.66 4.86
CA PRO A 106 0.49 9.55 4.77
C PRO A 106 -0.01 9.98 6.15
N ALA A 107 -0.13 9.06 7.11
CA ALA A 107 -0.53 9.40 8.48
C ALA A 107 0.46 10.39 9.13
N LYS A 108 1.76 10.16 8.96
CA LYS A 108 2.81 11.08 9.43
C LYS A 108 2.65 12.47 8.83
N TYR A 109 2.34 12.59 7.53
CA TYR A 109 2.07 13.87 6.88
C TYR A 109 0.88 14.60 7.53
N PHE A 110 -0.26 13.93 7.74
CA PHE A 110 -1.44 14.57 8.33
C PHE A 110 -1.26 14.95 9.81
N MET A 111 -0.46 14.19 10.57
CA MET A 111 -0.24 14.47 12.00
C MET A 111 0.87 15.50 12.24
N THR A 112 2.00 15.38 11.55
CA THR A 112 3.22 16.18 11.86
C THR A 112 3.54 17.21 10.79
N ARG A 113 3.04 17.03 9.56
CA ARG A 113 3.37 17.84 8.37
C ARG A 113 4.85 17.93 8.03
N GLU A 114 5.69 17.09 8.64
CA GLU A 114 7.10 17.04 8.34
C GLU A 114 7.37 16.43 6.96
N ASN A 115 8.30 17.03 6.22
CA ASN A 115 8.83 16.47 4.96
C ASN A 115 7.76 15.96 3.97
N PRO A 116 6.82 16.82 3.53
CA PRO A 116 5.73 16.42 2.63
C PRO A 116 6.23 15.83 1.32
N LEU A 117 7.38 16.31 0.81
CA LEU A 117 8.01 15.77 -0.40
C LEU A 117 8.42 14.30 -0.24
N VAL A 118 8.93 13.92 0.94
CA VAL A 118 9.32 12.52 1.19
C VAL A 118 8.09 11.66 1.43
N ASN A 119 7.17 12.12 2.28
CA ASN A 119 6.02 11.32 2.68
C ASN A 119 5.01 11.13 1.53
N LEU A 120 4.62 12.21 0.87
CA LEU A 120 3.66 12.17 -0.23
C LEU A 120 4.36 11.91 -1.57
N GLY A 121 5.43 12.64 -1.88
CA GLY A 121 6.19 12.44 -3.12
C GLY A 121 6.75 11.02 -3.23
N GLY A 122 7.27 10.48 -2.12
CA GLY A 122 7.69 9.07 -2.06
C GLY A 122 6.56 8.09 -2.34
N LEU A 123 5.35 8.33 -1.79
CA LEU A 123 4.17 7.52 -2.08
C LEU A 123 3.84 7.52 -3.58
N TYR A 124 3.81 8.69 -4.24
CA TYR A 124 3.54 8.74 -5.69
C TYR A 124 4.58 7.97 -6.50
N VAL A 125 5.87 8.23 -6.23
CA VAL A 125 6.98 7.59 -6.96
C VAL A 125 6.91 6.07 -6.82
N ILE A 126 6.73 5.58 -5.58
CA ILE A 126 6.66 4.16 -5.29
C ILE A 126 5.41 3.53 -5.91
N ALA A 127 4.25 4.18 -5.81
CA ALA A 127 3.02 3.69 -6.43
C ALA A 127 3.17 3.56 -7.96
N THR A 128 3.76 4.56 -8.62
CA THR A 128 4.02 4.50 -10.06
C THR A 128 4.99 3.38 -10.42
N ILE A 129 6.12 3.27 -9.70
CA ILE A 129 7.13 2.23 -9.94
C ILE A 129 6.52 0.83 -9.79
N PHE A 130 5.82 0.57 -8.69
CA PHE A 130 5.21 -0.74 -8.45
C PHE A 130 4.11 -1.06 -9.44
N THR A 131 3.30 -0.09 -9.84
CA THR A 131 2.27 -0.27 -10.87
C THR A 131 2.90 -0.65 -12.20
N PHE A 132 3.97 0.05 -12.60
CA PHE A 132 4.70 -0.28 -13.82
C PHE A 132 5.26 -1.72 -13.77
N PHE A 133 5.94 -2.09 -12.69
CA PHE A 133 6.48 -3.45 -12.53
C PHE A 133 5.38 -4.52 -12.48
N GLY A 134 4.25 -4.24 -11.83
CA GLY A 134 3.10 -5.13 -11.79
C GLY A 134 2.53 -5.42 -13.17
N VAL A 135 2.31 -4.37 -13.97
CA VAL A 135 1.84 -4.51 -15.36
C VAL A 135 2.87 -5.25 -16.22
N TYR A 136 4.15 -4.92 -16.08
CA TYR A 136 5.23 -5.56 -16.83
C TYR A 136 5.30 -7.07 -16.53
N LEU A 137 5.33 -7.46 -15.25
CA LEU A 137 5.39 -8.87 -14.86
C LEU A 137 4.14 -9.64 -15.29
N TRP A 138 2.97 -9.01 -15.21
CA TRP A 138 1.74 -9.61 -15.71
C TRP A 138 1.80 -9.94 -17.19
N GLN A 139 2.31 -9.03 -18.03
CA GLN A 139 2.47 -9.28 -19.46
C GLN A 139 3.44 -10.42 -19.75
N ILE A 140 4.54 -10.54 -18.99
CA ILE A 140 5.45 -11.70 -19.10
C ILE A 140 4.73 -12.98 -18.68
N GLY A 141 3.94 -12.94 -17.60
CA GLY A 141 3.15 -14.07 -17.11
C GLY A 141 2.19 -14.62 -18.16
N LEU A 142 1.48 -13.74 -18.86
CA LEU A 142 0.55 -14.12 -19.92
C LEU A 142 1.24 -14.85 -21.08
N LYS A 143 2.40 -14.35 -21.54
CA LYS A 143 3.16 -14.97 -22.64
C LYS A 143 3.58 -16.42 -22.34
N ALA A 144 3.94 -16.71 -21.10
CA ALA A 144 4.35 -18.05 -20.70
C ALA A 144 3.16 -19.00 -20.54
N TYR A 145 1.99 -18.48 -20.16
CA TYR A 145 0.75 -19.27 -20.08
C TYR A 145 0.29 -19.71 -21.48
N GLU A 146 0.33 -18.82 -22.47
CA GLU A 146 -0.03 -19.14 -23.86
C GLU A 146 0.85 -20.25 -24.46
N SER A 147 2.15 -20.29 -24.12
CA SER A 147 3.08 -21.34 -24.58
C SER A 147 2.80 -22.73 -23.99
N ALA A 148 2.07 -22.84 -22.87
CA ALA A 148 1.75 -24.13 -22.24
C ALA A 148 0.39 -24.69 -22.68
N GLY A 149 -0.37 -23.92 -23.47
CA GLY A 149 -1.73 -24.25 -23.91
C GLY A 149 -1.92 -24.43 -25.42
N SER A 150 -0.83 -24.40 -26.21
CA SER A 150 -0.83 -24.76 -27.64
C SER A 150 -0.21 -26.12 -27.89
#